data_AF-A0A7S3MLU4-F1
#
_entry.id   AF-A0A7S3MLU4-F1
#
_cell.length_a   1.000
_cell.length_b   1.000
_cell.length_c   1.000
_cell.angle_alpha   90.00
_cell.angle_beta   90.00
_cell.angle_gamma   90.00
#
_symmetry.space_group_name_H-M   'P 1'
#
loop_
_entity.id
_entity.type
_entity.pdbx_description
1 polymer ?
#
loop_
_entity_poly.entity_id
_entity_poly.type
_entity_poly.pdbx_seq_one_letter_code
_entity_poly.pdbx_strand_id
1 'polypeptide(L)'
;YDGFGRFSIKGRDLSVIRKKIGHVAGGTGITPLYQVIQAALKNKDGTTHSLVFGNRSVEDILLKGELEKLAAENPLDFKLYFTVDRSPPKSAKWQQGVGF
;
A
#
# COMPACT_ATOMS: atom_id res chain seq x y z
N TYR A 1 -7.16 3.15 12.93
CA TYR A 1 -5.70 3.40 12.90
C TYR A 1 -5.56 4.84 13.27
N ASP A 2 -4.83 5.09 14.34
CA ASP A 2 -4.92 6.36 15.05
C ASP A 2 -3.56 7.09 15.01
N GLY A 3 -2.68 6.68 14.09
CA GLY A 3 -1.31 7.18 13.95
C GLY A 3 -0.32 6.47 14.86
N PHE A 4 0.97 6.61 14.56
CA PHE A 4 2.10 6.13 15.38
C PHE A 4 2.01 4.65 15.79
N GLY A 5 1.43 3.81 14.92
CA GLY A 5 1.25 2.38 15.20
C GLY A 5 0.11 2.04 16.18
N ARG A 6 -0.73 3.01 16.55
CA ARG A 6 -1.90 2.83 17.43
C ARG A 6 -3.12 2.39 16.63
N PHE A 7 -3.89 1.49 17.22
CA PHE A 7 -5.10 0.95 16.62
C PHE A 7 -6.20 0.84 17.65
N SER A 8 -7.35 1.40 17.31
CA SER A 8 -8.64 1.13 17.95
C SER A 8 -9.48 0.15 17.12
N ILE A 9 -10.05 -0.87 17.75
CA ILE A 9 -11.00 -1.80 17.13
C ILE A 9 -12.30 -1.77 17.92
N LYS A 10 -13.41 -1.43 17.26
CA LYS A 10 -14.75 -1.30 17.90
C LYS A 10 -14.71 -0.40 19.16
N GLY A 11 -13.99 0.72 19.08
CA GLY A 11 -13.85 1.68 20.17
C GLY A 11 -12.93 1.23 21.32
N ARG A 12 -12.20 0.12 21.17
CA ARG A 12 -11.21 -0.33 22.14
C ARG A 12 -9.80 -0.13 21.61
N ASP A 13 -8.99 0.62 22.34
CA ASP A 13 -7.56 0.76 22.08
C ASP A 13 -6.86 -0.59 22.26
N LEU A 14 -6.02 -0.94 21.29
CA LEU A 14 -5.08 -2.04 21.43
C LEU A 14 -3.84 -1.54 22.19
N SER A 15 -3.47 -2.23 23.26
CA SER A 15 -2.33 -1.88 24.12
C SER A 15 -0.97 -1.98 23.42
N VAL A 16 -0.88 -2.76 22.35
CA VAL A 16 0.38 -3.03 21.63
C VAL A 16 0.55 -2.04 20.47
N ILE A 17 1.70 -1.35 20.43
CA ILE A 17 2.08 -0.47 19.33
C ILE A 17 2.64 -1.30 18.18
N ARG A 18 2.09 -1.13 16.97
CA ARG A 18 2.55 -1.83 15.76
C ARG A 18 3.62 -1.02 15.05
N LYS A 19 4.75 -1.66 14.73
CA LYS A 19 5.84 -1.05 13.94
C LYS A 19 5.79 -1.40 12.46
N LYS A 20 5.08 -2.46 12.09
CA LYS A 20 4.91 -2.91 10.71
C LYS A 20 3.44 -3.13 10.42
N ILE A 21 2.95 -2.58 9.31
CA ILE A 21 1.54 -2.59 8.95
C ILE A 21 1.42 -3.08 7.51
N GLY A 22 0.72 -4.20 7.32
CA GLY A 22 0.42 -4.74 6.00
C GLY A 22 -0.93 -4.24 5.48
N HIS A 23 -0.97 -3.90 4.20
CA HIS A 23 -2.13 -3.40 3.47
C HIS A 23 -2.35 -4.32 2.26
N VAL A 24 -3.60 -4.73 2.05
CA VAL A 24 -4.00 -5.48 0.87
C VAL A 24 -5.17 -4.74 0.26
N ALA A 25 -5.04 -4.36 -1.01
CA ALA A 25 -6.08 -3.67 -1.76
C ALA A 25 -6.35 -4.36 -3.09
N GLY A 26 -7.55 -4.13 -3.61
CA GLY A 26 -7.90 -4.50 -4.97
C GLY A 26 -8.89 -3.52 -5.58
N GLY A 27 -8.69 -3.19 -6.86
CA GLY A 27 -9.51 -2.21 -7.58
C GLY A 27 -9.63 -0.86 -6.84
N THR A 28 -10.86 -0.42 -6.59
CA THR A 28 -11.15 0.84 -5.89
C THR A 28 -10.94 0.78 -4.37
N GLY A 29 -10.69 -0.41 -3.80
CA GLY A 29 -10.44 -0.59 -2.36
C GLY A 29 -9.14 0.05 -1.85
N ILE A 30 -8.33 0.65 -2.73
CA ILE A 30 -7.08 1.33 -2.38
C ILE A 30 -7.28 2.66 -1.64
N THR A 31 -8.38 3.37 -1.90
CA THR A 31 -8.58 4.75 -1.42
C THR A 31 -8.41 4.93 0.10
N PRO A 32 -9.06 4.14 0.98
CA PRO A 32 -8.85 4.31 2.43
C PRO A 32 -7.42 3.95 2.86
N LEU A 33 -6.76 3.00 2.19
CA LEU A 33 -5.40 2.58 2.52
C LEU A 33 -4.38 3.64 2.10
N TYR A 34 -4.58 4.25 0.94
CA TYR A 34 -3.75 5.34 0.44
C TYR A 34 -3.73 6.52 1.42
N GLN A 35 -4.90 6.93 1.94
CA GLN A 35 -5.01 7.99 2.92
C GLN A 35 -4.25 7.66 4.22
N VAL A 36 -4.39 6.43 4.72
CA VAL A 36 -3.68 5.98 5.93
C VAL A 36 -2.17 5.98 5.74
N ILE A 37 -1.67 5.43 4.62
CA ILE A 37 -0.24 5.37 4.31
C ILE A 37 0.32 6.78 4.16
N GLN A 38 -0.35 7.64 3.38
CA GLN A 38 0.08 9.02 3.16
C GLN A 38 0.15 9.81 4.47
N ALA A 39 -0.87 9.67 5.34
CA ALA A 39 -0.86 10.33 6.64
C ALA A 39 0.28 9.86 7.54
N ALA A 40 0.51 8.54 7.61
CA ALA A 40 1.57 7.96 8.44
C ALA A 40 2.98 8.40 7.99
N LEU A 41 3.23 8.41 6.68
CA LEU A 41 4.50 8.87 6.11
C LEU A 41 4.70 10.38 6.33
N LYS A 42 3.67 11.19 6.08
CA LYS A 42 3.72 12.64 6.29
C LYS A 42 4.03 13.01 7.74
N ASN A 43 3.42 12.31 8.68
CA ASN A 43 3.61 12.54 10.12
C ASN A 43 4.89 11.90 10.67
N LYS A 44 5.62 11.12 9.86
CA LYS A 44 6.79 10.35 10.29
C LYS A 44 6.49 9.49 11.51
N ASP A 45 5.41 8.72 11.42
CA ASP A 45 4.86 7.90 12.51
C ASP A 45 5.85 6.84 13.05
N GLY A 46 6.97 6.59 12.35
CA GLY A 46 7.96 5.58 12.72
C GLY A 46 7.46 4.15 12.52
N THR A 47 6.53 3.97 11.58
CA THR A 47 5.94 2.69 11.17
C THR A 47 6.33 2.36 9.73
N THR A 48 6.60 1.09 9.46
CA THR A 48 6.81 0.59 8.09
C THR A 48 5.49 0.06 7.53
N HIS A 49 5.12 0.52 6.34
CA HIS A 49 3.91 0.13 5.63
C HIS A 49 4.27 -0.74 4.42
N SER A 50 3.59 -1.87 4.25
CA SER A 50 3.71 -2.71 3.05
C SER A 50 2.36 -2.80 2.37
N LEU A 51 2.28 -2.47 1.08
CA LEU A 51 1.07 -2.57 0.28
C LEU A 51 1.22 -3.64 -0.80
N VAL A 52 0.30 -4.61 -0.80
CA VAL A 52 0.03 -5.50 -1.94
C VAL A 52 -1.23 -4.99 -2.63
N PHE A 53 -1.12 -4.58 -3.88
CA PHE A 53 -2.25 -4.03 -4.64
C PHE A 53 -2.51 -4.84 -5.91
N GLY A 54 -3.66 -5.51 -5.93
CA GLY A 54 -4.10 -6.39 -7.01
C GLY A 54 -5.09 -5.72 -7.97
N ASN A 55 -4.82 -5.78 -9.28
CA ASN A 55 -5.72 -5.24 -10.31
C ASN A 55 -5.89 -6.23 -11.47
N ARG A 56 -6.87 -6.00 -12.35
CA ARG A 56 -7.06 -6.88 -13.52
C ARG A 56 -5.94 -6.71 -14.54
N SER A 57 -5.51 -5.48 -14.79
CA SER A 57 -4.40 -5.17 -15.69
C SER A 57 -3.59 -3.98 -15.16
N VAL A 58 -2.44 -3.68 -15.78
CA VAL A 58 -1.54 -2.60 -15.34
C VAL A 58 -2.18 -1.21 -15.48
N GLU A 59 -3.00 -1.03 -16.52
CA GLU A 59 -3.76 0.20 -16.76
C GLU A 59 -4.87 0.43 -15.73
N ASP A 60 -5.36 -0.63 -15.08
CA ASP A 60 -6.38 -0.54 -14.03
C ASP A 60 -5.81 -0.12 -12.67
N ILE A 61 -4.49 0.01 -12.53
CA ILE A 61 -3.85 0.37 -11.27
C ILE A 61 -4.06 1.87 -11.00
N LEU A 62 -5.04 2.16 -10.14
CA LEU A 62 -5.30 3.51 -9.68
C LEU A 62 -4.12 4.06 -8.87
N LEU A 63 -3.81 5.35 -9.07
CA LEU A 63 -2.74 6.06 -8.35
C LEU A 63 -1.34 5.40 -8.51
N LYS A 64 -1.11 4.64 -9.58
CA LYS A 64 0.13 3.90 -9.78
C LYS A 64 1.37 4.81 -9.63
N GLY A 65 1.39 5.92 -10.37
CA GLY A 65 2.53 6.84 -10.37
C GLY A 65 2.74 7.51 -9.01
N GLU A 66 1.67 7.87 -8.32
CA GLU A 66 1.68 8.45 -6.99
C GLU A 66 2.20 7.45 -5.94
N LEU A 67 1.78 6.18 -6.03
CA LEU A 67 2.26 5.12 -5.15
C LEU A 67 3.73 4.81 -5.40
N GLU A 68 4.16 4.73 -6.66
CA GLU A 68 5.56 4.53 -7.04
C GLU A 68 6.43 5.69 -6.54
N LYS A 69 5.98 6.93 -6.74
CA LYS A 69 6.66 8.11 -6.20
C LYS A 69 6.76 8.05 -4.68
N LEU A 70 5.66 7.74 -4.00
CA LEU A 70 5.63 7.65 -2.54
C LEU A 70 6.59 6.59 -2.01
N ALA A 71 6.71 5.45 -2.69
CA ALA A 71 7.65 4.39 -2.35
C ALA A 71 9.11 4.80 -2.60
N ALA A 72 9.37 5.51 -3.70
CA ALA A 72 10.70 6.03 -4.00
C ALA A 72 11.16 7.11 -3.01
N GLU A 73 10.24 7.96 -2.55
CA GLU A 73 10.53 9.01 -1.55
C GLU A 73 10.69 8.44 -0.13
N ASN A 74 10.12 7.28 0.17
CA ASN A 74 10.10 6.68 1.52
C ASN A 74 10.55 5.20 1.52
N PRO A 75 11.74 4.86 1.01
CA PRO A 75 12.12 3.47 0.74
C PRO A 75 12.29 2.60 2.00
N LEU A 76 12.50 3.20 3.17
CA LEU A 76 12.61 2.49 4.45
C LEU A 76 11.23 2.24 5.09
N ASP A 77 10.29 3.17 4.89
CA ASP A 77 9.02 3.22 5.59
C ASP A 77 7.84 2.77 4.73
N PHE A 78 8.00 2.67 3.40
CA PHE A 78 6.96 2.20 2.49
C PHE A 78 7.48 1.19 1.46
N LYS A 79 6.83 0.02 1.42
CA LYS A 79 7.06 -1.05 0.47
C LYS A 79 5.83 -1.27 -0.38
N LEU A 80 6.02 -1.35 -1.69
CA LEU A 80 4.95 -1.43 -2.67
C LEU A 80 5.12 -2.66 -3.55
N TYR A 81 4.05 -3.44 -3.70
CA TYR A 81 3.99 -4.59 -4.57
C TYR A 81 2.69 -4.59 -5.36
N PHE A 82 2.80 -4.58 -6.68
CA PHE A 82 1.66 -4.71 -7.58
C PHE A 82 1.52 -6.17 -8.06
N THR A 83 0.29 -6.64 -8.20
CA THR A 83 -0.01 -7.87 -8.92
C THR A 83 -1.16 -7.67 -9.88
N VAL A 84 -1.11 -8.30 -11.04
CA VAL A 84 -2.14 -8.18 -12.08
C VAL A 84 -2.62 -9.55 -12.56
N ASP A 85 -3.92 -9.72 -12.77
CA ASP A 85 -4.50 -10.96 -13.30
C ASP A 85 -4.08 -11.20 -14.76
N ARG A 86 -4.30 -10.19 -15.61
CA ARG A 86 -4.01 -10.25 -17.03
C ARG A 86 -2.52 -10.02 -17.24
N SER A 87 -1.87 -11.03 -17.80
CA SER A 87 -0.47 -10.96 -18.18
C SER A 87 -0.25 -9.77 -19.13
N PRO A 88 0.61 -8.80 -18.78
CA PRO A 88 0.88 -7.65 -19.63
C PRO A 88 1.56 -8.10 -20.94
N PRO A 89 1.40 -7.36 -22.04
CA PRO A 89 2.13 -7.66 -23.27
C PRO A 89 3.63 -7.58 -23.02
N LYS A 90 4.43 -8.40 -23.74
CA LYS A 90 5.89 -8.47 -23.57
C LYS A 90 6.60 -7.12 -23.73
N SER A 91 5.99 -6.19 -24.47
CA SER A 91 6.47 -4.82 -24.65
C SER A 91 6.37 -3.95 -23.39
N ALA A 92 5.48 -4.26 -22.45
CA ALA A 92 5.18 -3.43 -21.28
C ALA A 92 6.22 -3.50 -20.15
N LYS A 93 7.28 -4.32 -20.29
CA LYS A 93 8.37 -4.49 -19.31
C LYS A 93 7.86 -4.65 -17.85
N TRP A 94 6.79 -5.41 -17.65
CA TRP A 94 6.26 -5.69 -16.31
C TRP A 94 7.20 -6.64 -15.55
N GLN A 95 7.58 -6.27 -14.33
CA GLN A 95 8.53 -7.05 -13.51
C GLN A 95 7.95 -7.52 -12.17
N GLN A 96 6.67 -7.25 -11.91
CA GLN A 96 6.00 -7.62 -10.66
C GLN A 96 5.04 -8.79 -10.86
N GLY A 97 4.17 -9.04 -9.89
CA GLY A 97 3.30 -10.21 -9.86
C GLY A 97 2.36 -10.31 -11.07
N VAL A 98 2.16 -11.52 -11.55
CA VAL A 98 1.11 -11.89 -12.51
C VAL A 98 0.34 -13.06 -11.91
N GLY A 99 -0.98 -12.94 -11.83
CA GLY A 99 -1.87 -13.84 -11.08
C GLY A 99 -2.20 -13.36 -9.67
N PHE A 100 -3.09 -14.08 -8.99
CA PHE A 100 -3.45 -13.88 -7.58
C PHE A 100 -3.17 -15.12 -6.75
#